data_AF-A0A2V7CFV8-F1
#
_entry.id   AF-A0A2V7CFV8-F1
#
_cell.length_a   1.000
_cell.length_b   1.000
_cell.length_c   1.000
_cell.angle_alpha   90.00
_cell.angle_beta   90.00
_cell.angle_gamma   90.00
#
_symmetry.space_group_name_H-M   'P 1'
#
loop_
_entity.id
_entity.type
_entity.pdbx_description
1 polymer ?
#
loop_
_entity_poly.entity_id
_entity_poly.type
_entity_poly.pdbx_seq_one_letter_code
_entity_poly.pdbx_strand_id
1 'polypeptide(L)'
;MSLPKPVEALWSALQAARADVLAEAEGLSQRQADWKPGEKEWSVGEIVHHLTIAEIATGKLTTKLAREADAAGTRAPFPSGLAQFKPMPAVPIGAAEAPPVVWPEHGKPIGELIATMKATRERSRQSIERLATLDPQRLTFKHFRLGELDLAQWWMLQANHDGIHLAQIRDVKRAPGFPRS
;
A
#
# COMPACT_ATOMS: atom_id res chain seq x y z
N MET A 1 -13.13 19.33 7.56
CA MET A 1 -14.15 18.40 8.08
C MET A 1 -13.44 17.18 8.65
N SER A 2 -13.90 16.65 9.79
CA SER A 2 -13.38 15.39 10.34
C SER A 2 -13.74 14.23 9.43
N LEU A 3 -12.85 13.25 9.26
CA LEU A 3 -13.17 12.04 8.50
C LEU A 3 -14.24 11.20 9.23
N PRO A 4 -15.07 10.43 8.50
CA PRO A 4 -15.86 9.37 9.10
C PRO A 4 -14.98 8.41 9.91
N LYS A 5 -15.47 7.95 11.06
CA LYS A 5 -14.73 7.06 11.98
C LYS A 5 -13.99 5.89 11.30
N PRO A 6 -14.61 5.08 10.42
CA PRO A 6 -13.89 3.99 9.76
C PRO A 6 -12.79 4.48 8.80
N VAL A 7 -12.95 5.65 8.18
CA VAL A 7 -11.93 6.25 7.30
C VAL A 7 -10.76 6.78 8.15
N GLU A 8 -11.04 7.39 9.31
CA GLU A 8 -10.00 7.84 10.25
C GLU A 8 -9.19 6.66 10.82
N ALA A 9 -9.87 5.56 11.17
CA ALA A 9 -9.22 4.33 11.63
C ALA A 9 -8.31 3.73 10.55
N LEU A 10 -8.79 3.68 9.29
CA LEU A 10 -7.99 3.24 8.15
C LEU A 10 -6.79 4.16 7.91
N TRP A 11 -6.97 5.48 8.00
CA TRP A 11 -5.87 6.44 7.86
C TRP A 11 -4.80 6.22 8.93
N SER A 12 -5.22 6.03 10.18
CA SER A 12 -4.31 5.74 11.29
C SER A 12 -3.55 4.43 11.08
N ALA A 13 -4.21 3.37 10.62
CA ALA A 13 -3.57 2.09 10.32
C ALA A 13 -2.54 2.21 9.18
N LEU A 14 -2.89 2.93 8.12
CA LEU A 14 -1.96 3.26 7.04
C LEU A 14 -0.73 3.96 7.60
N GLN A 15 -0.91 5.05 8.36
CA GLN A 15 0.18 5.85 8.93
C GLN A 15 1.11 5.00 9.81
N ALA A 16 0.54 4.20 10.71
CA ALA A 16 1.31 3.32 11.60
C ALA A 16 2.16 2.32 10.81
N ALA A 17 1.55 1.59 9.85
CA ALA A 17 2.27 0.60 9.06
C ALA A 17 3.41 1.24 8.23
N ARG A 18 3.18 2.44 7.69
CA ARG A 18 4.21 3.18 6.94
C ARG A 18 5.35 3.63 7.83
N ALA A 19 5.05 4.11 9.05
CA ALA A 19 6.07 4.53 10.00
C ALA A 19 7.02 3.37 10.35
N ASP A 20 6.47 2.17 10.56
CA ASP A 20 7.28 0.98 10.85
C ASP A 20 8.20 0.60 9.68
N VAL A 21 7.69 0.64 8.43
CA VAL A 21 8.53 0.37 7.24
C VAL A 21 9.64 1.40 7.10
N LEU A 22 9.33 2.68 7.29
CA LEU A 22 10.33 3.74 7.23
C LEU A 22 11.39 3.57 8.32
N ALA A 23 11.00 3.19 9.54
CA ALA A 23 11.95 2.94 10.62
C ALA A 23 12.95 1.82 10.32
N GLU A 24 12.56 0.81 9.52
CA GLU A 24 13.48 -0.25 9.11
C GLU A 24 14.39 0.14 7.94
N ALA A 25 13.96 1.08 7.10
CA ALA A 25 14.67 1.51 5.89
C ALA A 25 15.55 2.74 6.08
N GLU A 26 15.18 3.64 6.99
CA GLU A 26 15.95 4.84 7.32
C GLU A 26 17.31 4.48 7.93
N GLY A 27 18.35 5.20 7.51
CA GLY A 27 19.72 4.96 7.97
C GLY A 27 20.44 3.81 7.28
N LEU A 28 19.78 3.04 6.40
CA LEU A 28 20.47 2.06 5.57
C LEU A 28 21.43 2.73 4.59
N SER A 29 22.62 2.16 4.45
CA SER A 29 23.52 2.48 3.34
C SER A 29 22.95 1.95 2.02
N GLN A 30 23.41 2.51 0.89
CA GLN A 30 23.01 2.00 -0.42
C GLN A 30 23.36 0.51 -0.59
N ARG A 31 24.54 0.09 -0.11
CA ARG A 31 24.96 -1.32 -0.14
C ARG A 31 24.01 -2.24 0.62
N GLN A 32 23.44 -1.78 1.74
CA GLN A 32 22.44 -2.53 2.49
C GLN A 32 21.08 -2.55 1.78
N ALA A 33 20.67 -1.41 1.20
CA ALA A 33 19.43 -1.31 0.45
C ALA A 33 19.41 -2.19 -0.81
N ASP A 34 20.57 -2.38 -1.45
CA ASP A 34 20.74 -3.20 -2.65
C ASP A 34 21.12 -4.65 -2.36
N TRP A 35 21.37 -5.01 -1.09
CA TRP A 35 21.72 -6.39 -0.78
C TRP A 35 20.50 -7.32 -0.90
N LYS A 36 20.69 -8.45 -1.58
CA LYS A 36 19.66 -9.48 -1.81
C LYS A 36 20.05 -10.76 -1.06
N PRO A 37 19.11 -11.39 -0.32
CA PRO A 37 19.36 -12.68 0.33
C PRO A 37 19.51 -13.83 -0.67
N GLY A 38 18.93 -13.69 -1.86
CA GLY A 38 19.08 -14.62 -2.99
C GLY A 38 18.75 -13.95 -4.32
N GLU A 39 19.13 -14.59 -5.43
CA GLU A 39 18.96 -14.02 -6.79
C GLU A 39 17.52 -13.65 -7.13
N LYS A 40 16.57 -14.47 -6.66
CA LYS A 40 15.13 -14.32 -6.92
C LYS A 40 14.36 -13.58 -5.82
N GLU A 41 15.04 -13.24 -4.73
CA GLU A 41 14.42 -12.50 -3.62
C GLU A 41 14.52 -11.00 -3.87
N TRP A 42 13.82 -10.18 -3.07
CA TRP A 42 13.91 -8.73 -3.17
C TRP A 42 14.83 -8.17 -2.10
N SER A 43 15.61 -7.15 -2.45
CA SER A 43 16.34 -6.31 -1.49
C SER A 43 15.38 -5.40 -0.71
N VAL A 44 15.88 -4.75 0.34
CA VAL A 44 15.09 -3.75 1.07
C VAL A 44 14.67 -2.59 0.15
N GLY A 45 15.56 -2.13 -0.73
CA GLY A 45 15.25 -1.09 -1.72
C GLY A 45 14.15 -1.51 -2.69
N GLU A 46 14.20 -2.75 -3.21
CA GLU A 46 13.15 -3.32 -4.06
C GLU A 46 11.80 -3.37 -3.31
N ILE A 47 11.79 -3.79 -2.04
CA ILE A 47 10.56 -3.84 -1.24
C ILE A 47 9.97 -2.44 -1.02
N VAL A 48 10.78 -1.44 -0.65
CA VAL A 48 10.32 -0.04 -0.48
C VAL A 48 9.76 0.51 -1.79
N HIS A 49 10.42 0.23 -2.91
CA HIS A 49 9.94 0.63 -4.22
C HIS A 49 8.59 -0.01 -4.56
N HIS A 50 8.46 -1.32 -4.35
CA HIS A 50 7.23 -2.09 -4.56
C HIS A 50 6.04 -1.52 -3.77
N LEU A 51 6.23 -1.28 -2.47
CA LEU A 51 5.19 -0.70 -1.61
C LEU A 51 4.72 0.67 -2.12
N THR A 52 5.66 1.48 -2.60
CA THR A 52 5.38 2.83 -3.10
C THR A 52 4.57 2.80 -4.39
N ILE A 53 4.95 1.97 -5.35
CA ILE A 53 4.22 1.85 -6.63
C ILE A 53 2.84 1.20 -6.46
N ALA A 54 2.69 0.25 -5.52
CA ALA A 54 1.39 -0.31 -5.16
C ALA A 54 0.43 0.75 -4.59
N GLU A 55 0.94 1.65 -3.74
CA GLU A 55 0.13 2.73 -3.20
C GLU A 55 -0.26 3.75 -4.28
N ILE A 56 0.67 4.11 -5.17
CA ILE A 56 0.37 4.97 -6.33
C ILE A 56 -0.72 4.34 -7.21
N ALA A 57 -0.65 3.03 -7.45
CA ALA A 57 -1.67 2.32 -8.22
C ALA A 57 -3.04 2.38 -7.53
N THR A 58 -3.10 2.24 -6.21
CA THR A 58 -4.34 2.35 -5.42
C THR A 58 -4.91 3.78 -5.47
N GLY A 59 -4.07 4.81 -5.42
CA GLY A 59 -4.50 6.21 -5.62
C GLY A 59 -5.06 6.47 -7.03
N LYS A 60 -4.43 5.91 -8.07
CA LYS A 60 -4.94 5.97 -9.46
C LYS A 60 -6.28 5.25 -9.58
N LEU A 61 -6.42 4.08 -8.95
CA LEU A 61 -7.67 3.33 -8.92
C LEU A 61 -8.78 4.13 -8.24
N THR A 62 -8.49 4.79 -7.13
CA THR A 62 -9.45 5.68 -6.43
C THR A 62 -9.96 6.77 -7.38
N THR A 63 -9.06 7.45 -8.09
CA THR A 63 -9.42 8.47 -9.08
C THR A 63 -10.26 7.90 -10.22
N LYS A 64 -9.88 6.74 -10.74
CA LYS A 64 -10.59 6.04 -11.82
C LYS A 64 -12.02 5.72 -11.43
N LEU A 65 -12.22 4.99 -10.32
CA LEU A 65 -13.55 4.53 -9.90
C LEU A 65 -14.47 5.72 -9.56
N ALA A 66 -13.93 6.77 -8.95
CA ALA A 66 -14.71 7.98 -8.68
C ALA A 66 -15.20 8.65 -9.98
N ARG A 67 -14.35 8.74 -11.00
CA ARG A 67 -14.72 9.30 -12.32
C ARG A 67 -15.71 8.43 -13.05
N GLU A 68 -15.57 7.11 -13.00
CA GLU A 68 -16.51 6.17 -13.61
C GLU A 68 -17.90 6.27 -12.96
N ALA A 69 -17.97 6.40 -11.63
CA ALA A 69 -19.23 6.60 -10.92
C ALA A 69 -19.87 7.97 -11.21
N ASP A 70 -19.07 9.03 -11.32
CA ASP A 70 -19.53 10.36 -11.75
C ASP A 70 -20.11 10.28 -13.18
N ALA A 71 -19.40 9.66 -14.13
CA ALA A 71 -19.82 9.54 -15.52
C ALA A 71 -21.06 8.65 -15.71
N ALA A 72 -21.21 7.60 -14.90
CA ALA A 72 -22.37 6.71 -14.94
C ALA A 72 -23.58 7.25 -14.16
N GLY A 73 -23.44 8.38 -13.44
CA GLY A 73 -24.50 8.90 -12.56
C GLY A 73 -24.80 8.00 -11.35
N THR A 74 -23.89 7.09 -10.99
CA THR A 74 -24.05 6.11 -9.91
C THR A 74 -23.38 6.52 -8.61
N ARG A 75 -22.72 7.68 -8.59
CA ARG A 75 -22.07 8.23 -7.41
C ARG A 75 -23.06 8.36 -6.24
N ALA A 76 -22.70 7.73 -5.13
CA ALA A 76 -23.41 7.84 -3.87
C ALA A 76 -22.52 8.48 -2.79
N PRO A 77 -23.10 9.23 -1.85
CA PRO A 77 -22.35 9.80 -0.73
C PRO A 77 -21.92 8.70 0.25
N PHE A 78 -20.94 9.02 1.10
CA PHE A 78 -20.53 8.13 2.18
C PHE A 78 -21.72 7.75 3.08
N PRO A 79 -21.95 6.46 3.42
CA PRO A 79 -23.13 6.07 4.17
C PRO A 79 -23.06 6.55 5.63
N SER A 80 -24.05 7.32 6.07
CA SER A 80 -24.07 7.98 7.39
C SER A 80 -24.03 7.02 8.59
N GLY A 81 -24.47 5.78 8.42
CA GLY A 81 -24.47 4.73 9.45
C GLY A 81 -23.31 3.73 9.37
N LEU A 82 -22.33 3.93 8.47
CA LEU A 82 -21.25 2.97 8.31
C LEU A 82 -20.28 3.02 9.51
N ALA A 83 -20.40 2.05 10.41
CA ALA A 83 -19.56 1.96 11.61
C ALA A 83 -18.17 1.38 11.32
N GLN A 84 -18.07 0.44 10.37
CA GLN A 84 -16.84 -0.26 9.99
C GLN A 84 -16.86 -0.64 8.52
N PHE A 85 -15.67 -0.76 7.91
CA PHE A 85 -15.56 -1.32 6.56
C PHE A 85 -15.77 -2.83 6.56
N LYS A 86 -16.12 -3.37 5.39
CA LYS A 86 -16.19 -4.81 5.16
C LYS A 86 -14.80 -5.42 5.41
N PRO A 87 -14.70 -6.56 6.13
CA PRO A 87 -13.41 -7.22 6.34
C PRO A 87 -12.78 -7.66 5.01
N MET A 88 -11.46 -7.77 4.99
CA MET A 88 -10.74 -8.34 3.84
C MET A 88 -11.15 -9.80 3.61
N PRO A 89 -11.23 -10.25 2.34
CA PRO A 89 -11.41 -11.66 2.05
C PRO A 89 -10.20 -12.47 2.56
N ALA A 90 -10.41 -13.77 2.76
CA ALA A 90 -9.31 -14.66 3.14
C ALA A 90 -8.22 -14.64 2.06
N VAL A 91 -6.96 -14.59 2.49
CA VAL A 91 -5.82 -14.66 1.58
C VAL A 91 -5.69 -16.11 1.08
N PRO A 92 -5.71 -16.37 -0.23
CA PRO A 92 -5.49 -17.72 -0.75
C PRO A 92 -4.13 -18.28 -0.32
N ILE A 93 -4.05 -19.59 -0.10
CA ILE A 93 -2.82 -20.30 0.27
C ILE A 93 -1.86 -20.35 -0.92
N GLY A 94 -0.55 -20.21 -0.67
CA GLY A 94 0.52 -20.39 -1.66
C GLY A 94 1.29 -19.10 -2.00
N ALA A 95 2.36 -19.21 -2.77
CA ALA A 95 3.10 -18.03 -3.24
C ALA A 95 2.25 -17.19 -4.22
N ALA A 96 2.51 -15.89 -4.27
CA ALA A 96 1.97 -14.99 -5.29
C ALA A 96 3.13 -14.21 -5.89
N GLU A 97 3.16 -14.08 -7.21
CA GLU A 97 3.99 -13.06 -7.83
C GLU A 97 3.19 -11.77 -7.95
N ALA A 98 3.85 -10.65 -7.68
CA ALA A 98 3.26 -9.35 -7.86
C ALA A 98 2.97 -9.10 -9.37
N PRO A 99 1.87 -8.43 -9.73
CA PRO A 99 1.62 -8.05 -11.11
C PRO A 99 2.75 -7.16 -11.68
N PRO A 100 3.07 -7.25 -12.99
CA PRO A 100 4.17 -6.48 -13.58
C PRO A 100 4.11 -4.97 -13.35
N VAL A 101 2.90 -4.40 -13.26
CA VAL A 101 2.66 -2.96 -13.02
C VAL A 101 3.17 -2.47 -11.67
N VAL A 102 3.35 -3.38 -10.71
CA VAL A 102 3.91 -3.09 -9.39
C VAL A 102 5.21 -3.88 -9.15
N TRP A 103 5.90 -4.32 -10.20
CA TRP A 103 7.19 -4.98 -10.01
C TRP A 103 8.27 -3.95 -9.65
N PRO A 104 9.09 -4.19 -8.61
CA PRO A 104 10.12 -3.22 -8.23
C PRO A 104 11.31 -3.24 -9.20
N GLU A 105 11.87 -2.06 -9.42
CA GLU A 105 13.23 -1.90 -9.95
C GLU A 105 14.27 -1.96 -8.83
N HIS A 106 15.40 -2.60 -9.13
CA HIS A 106 16.56 -2.72 -8.26
C HIS A 106 17.54 -1.53 -8.42
N GLY A 107 18.34 -1.24 -7.38
CA GLY A 107 19.45 -0.29 -7.46
C GLY A 107 19.07 1.19 -7.41
N LYS A 108 17.80 1.53 -7.15
CA LYS A 108 17.39 2.93 -6.96
C LYS A 108 18.04 3.52 -5.70
N PRO A 109 18.43 4.81 -5.69
CA PRO A 109 19.01 5.45 -4.51
C PRO A 109 18.05 5.39 -3.31
N ILE A 110 18.51 4.84 -2.18
CA ILE A 110 17.65 4.63 -0.99
C ILE A 110 17.06 5.93 -0.45
N GLY A 111 17.80 7.03 -0.52
CA GLY A 111 17.31 8.35 -0.16
C GLY A 111 16.11 8.81 -1.02
N GLU A 112 16.17 8.54 -2.33
CA GLU A 112 15.08 8.87 -3.25
C GLU A 112 13.86 7.97 -3.04
N LEU A 113 14.09 6.68 -2.78
CA LEU A 113 13.02 5.73 -2.45
C LEU A 113 12.26 6.18 -1.20
N ILE A 114 12.97 6.51 -0.11
CA ILE A 114 12.36 6.99 1.13
C ILE A 114 11.61 8.31 0.92
N ALA A 115 12.23 9.27 0.23
CA ALA A 115 11.59 10.56 -0.06
C ALA A 115 10.30 10.38 -0.89
N THR A 116 10.34 9.51 -1.89
CA THR A 116 9.18 9.20 -2.75
C THR A 116 8.09 8.49 -1.96
N MET A 117 8.44 7.55 -1.08
CA MET A 117 7.49 6.84 -0.24
C MET A 117 6.76 7.79 0.73
N LYS A 118 7.50 8.72 1.35
CA LYS A 118 6.92 9.79 2.21
C LYS A 118 5.99 10.69 1.41
N ALA A 119 6.46 11.23 0.29
CA ALA A 119 5.66 12.09 -0.58
C ALA A 119 4.41 11.38 -1.13
N THR A 120 4.50 10.08 -1.37
CA THR A 120 3.35 9.27 -1.81
C THR A 120 2.28 9.18 -0.73
N ARG A 121 2.66 9.02 0.54
CA ARG A 121 1.68 8.99 1.64
C ARG A 121 0.93 10.30 1.78
N GLU A 122 1.63 11.43 1.67
CA GLU A 122 0.99 12.76 1.67
C GLU A 122 0.01 12.92 0.50
N ARG A 123 0.32 12.38 -0.68
CA ARG A 123 -0.62 12.38 -1.81
C ARG A 123 -1.82 11.47 -1.55
N SER A 124 -1.60 10.27 -1.00
CA SER A 124 -2.65 9.32 -0.68
C SER A 124 -3.65 9.85 0.35
N ARG A 125 -3.26 10.82 1.18
CA ARG A 125 -4.20 11.55 2.05
C ARG A 125 -5.38 12.10 1.25
N GLN A 126 -5.16 12.63 0.06
CA GLN A 126 -6.22 13.15 -0.82
C GLN A 126 -7.16 12.03 -1.29
N SER A 127 -6.63 10.84 -1.56
CA SER A 127 -7.46 9.67 -1.90
C SER A 127 -8.31 9.20 -0.72
N ILE A 128 -7.79 9.28 0.50
CA ILE A 128 -8.53 8.95 1.73
C ILE A 128 -9.60 10.00 2.04
N GLU A 129 -9.30 11.28 1.82
CA GLU A 129 -10.32 12.33 1.91
C GLU A 129 -11.39 12.18 0.84
N ARG A 130 -11.02 11.76 -0.37
CA ARG A 130 -11.99 11.43 -1.42
C ARG A 130 -12.85 10.23 -1.02
N LEU A 131 -12.27 9.18 -0.47
CA LEU A 131 -12.97 8.00 0.05
C LEU A 131 -14.04 8.40 1.09
N ALA A 132 -13.74 9.37 1.95
CA ALA A 132 -14.69 9.90 2.94
C ALA A 132 -15.92 10.61 2.35
N THR A 133 -15.95 10.86 1.04
CA THR A 133 -17.06 11.55 0.35
C THR A 133 -17.90 10.62 -0.53
N LEU A 134 -17.51 9.35 -0.65
CA LEU A 134 -18.10 8.39 -1.58
C LEU A 134 -18.57 7.15 -0.82
N ASP A 135 -19.59 6.46 -1.34
CA ASP A 135 -19.91 5.10 -0.89
C ASP A 135 -18.85 4.12 -1.42
N PRO A 136 -17.93 3.61 -0.57
CA PRO A 136 -16.89 2.71 -1.04
C PRO A 136 -17.44 1.37 -1.53
N GLN A 137 -18.59 0.92 -1.02
CA GLN A 137 -19.16 -0.40 -1.32
C GLN A 137 -19.64 -0.52 -2.76
N ARG A 138 -19.89 0.61 -3.42
CA ARG A 138 -20.31 0.69 -4.83
C ARG A 138 -19.13 0.81 -5.80
N LEU A 139 -17.93 1.02 -5.29
CA LEU A 139 -16.73 1.24 -6.08
C LEU A 139 -15.88 -0.01 -5.99
N THR A 140 -16.10 -0.95 -6.90
CA THR A 140 -15.39 -2.24 -6.88
C THR A 140 -14.38 -2.35 -8.01
N PHE A 141 -13.32 -3.11 -7.76
CA PHE A 141 -12.37 -3.51 -8.78
C PHE A 141 -11.71 -4.83 -8.42
N LYS A 142 -11.53 -5.70 -9.41
CA LYS A 142 -11.00 -7.04 -9.21
C LYS A 142 -9.50 -7.01 -8.90
N HIS A 143 -9.13 -7.52 -7.73
CA HIS A 143 -7.75 -7.84 -7.38
C HIS A 143 -7.37 -9.22 -7.93
N PHE A 144 -6.18 -9.35 -8.51
CA PHE A 144 -5.74 -10.56 -9.21
C PHE A 144 -5.78 -11.83 -8.34
N ARG A 145 -5.53 -11.68 -7.03
CA ARG A 145 -5.51 -12.78 -6.06
C ARG A 145 -6.72 -12.85 -5.14
N LEU A 146 -7.35 -11.70 -4.85
CA LEU A 146 -8.36 -11.59 -3.78
C LEU A 146 -9.78 -11.51 -4.33
N GLY A 147 -9.92 -11.50 -5.67
CA GLY A 147 -11.21 -11.36 -6.32
C GLY A 147 -11.73 -9.92 -6.23
N GLU A 148 -13.05 -9.79 -6.19
CA GLU A 148 -13.73 -8.49 -6.14
C GLU A 148 -13.49 -7.80 -4.79
N LEU A 149 -12.90 -6.61 -4.82
CA LEU A 149 -12.71 -5.76 -3.64
C LEU A 149 -13.43 -4.43 -3.83
N ASP A 150 -14.06 -3.94 -2.77
CA ASP A 150 -14.53 -2.56 -2.71
C ASP A 150 -13.37 -1.57 -2.47
N LEU A 151 -13.62 -0.28 -2.67
CA LEU A 151 -12.56 0.73 -2.60
C LEU A 151 -11.96 0.85 -1.19
N ALA A 152 -12.74 0.62 -0.13
CA ALA A 152 -12.20 0.61 1.22
C ALA A 152 -11.28 -0.59 1.45
N GLN A 153 -11.67 -1.77 0.95
CA GLN A 153 -10.83 -2.98 0.98
C GLN A 153 -9.51 -2.80 0.21
N TRP A 154 -9.48 -2.07 -0.91
CA TRP A 154 -8.23 -1.73 -1.60
C TRP A 154 -7.27 -0.91 -0.73
N TRP A 155 -7.77 0.04 0.06
CA TRP A 155 -6.94 0.79 1.00
C TRP A 155 -6.58 0.00 2.26
N MET A 156 -7.47 -0.87 2.76
CA MET A 156 -7.13 -1.82 3.83
C MET A 156 -6.03 -2.79 3.39
N LEU A 157 -6.07 -3.24 2.13
CA LEU A 157 -5.01 -4.04 1.54
C LEU A 157 -3.68 -3.30 1.59
N GLN A 158 -3.62 -2.01 1.27
CA GLN A 158 -2.38 -1.23 1.36
C GLN A 158 -1.78 -1.23 2.77
N ALA A 159 -2.60 -1.07 3.81
CA ALA A 159 -2.11 -1.11 5.20
C ALA A 159 -1.56 -2.51 5.56
N ASN A 160 -2.30 -3.57 5.21
CA ASN A 160 -1.87 -4.95 5.45
C ASN A 160 -0.60 -5.30 4.65
N HIS A 161 -0.48 -4.76 3.44
CA HIS A 161 0.62 -4.99 2.52
C HIS A 161 1.93 -4.38 3.04
N ASP A 162 1.89 -3.15 3.56
CA ASP A 162 3.03 -2.55 4.28
C ASP A 162 3.46 -3.46 5.45
N GLY A 163 2.51 -4.05 6.21
CA GLY A 163 2.80 -4.97 7.31
C GLY A 163 3.43 -6.31 6.89
N ILE A 164 2.98 -6.91 5.80
CA ILE A 164 3.58 -8.14 5.24
C ILE A 164 5.03 -7.88 4.81
N HIS A 165 5.25 -6.78 4.09
CA HIS A 165 6.57 -6.43 3.59
C HIS A 165 7.50 -5.89 4.69
N LEU A 166 6.97 -5.33 5.78
CA LEU A 166 7.75 -5.04 6.97
C LEU A 166 8.41 -6.31 7.54
N ALA A 167 7.66 -7.42 7.62
CA ALA A 167 8.22 -8.70 8.05
C ALA A 167 9.33 -9.16 7.11
N GLN A 168 9.11 -9.05 5.79
CA GLN A 168 10.11 -9.40 4.78
C GLN A 168 11.38 -8.53 4.89
N ILE A 169 11.26 -7.21 5.07
CA ILE A 169 12.41 -6.31 5.28
C ILE A 169 13.23 -6.77 6.50
N ARG A 170 12.54 -7.11 7.59
CA ARG A 170 13.19 -7.59 8.81
C ARG A 170 13.89 -8.94 8.59
N ASP A 171 13.31 -9.82 7.79
CA ASP A 171 13.94 -11.09 7.40
C ASP A 171 15.21 -10.86 6.56
N VAL A 172 15.15 -9.97 5.56
CA VAL A 172 16.32 -9.59 4.75
C VAL A 172 17.44 -9.04 5.64
N LYS A 173 17.12 -8.16 6.59
CA LYS A 173 18.11 -7.58 7.51
C LYS A 173 18.73 -8.59 8.48
N ARG A 174 18.01 -9.67 8.80
CA ARG A 174 18.50 -10.77 9.66
C ARG A 174 19.24 -11.87 8.90
N ALA A 175 19.11 -11.90 7.58
CA ALA A 175 19.68 -12.96 6.77
C ALA A 175 21.23 -12.98 6.86
N PRO A 176 21.86 -14.18 6.88
CA PRO A 176 23.31 -14.29 6.86
C PRO A 176 23.90 -13.56 5.65
N GLY A 177 24.91 -12.72 5.89
CA GLY A 177 25.58 -11.96 4.85
C GLY A 177 25.03 -10.55 4.61
N PHE A 178 23.95 -10.15 5.31
CA PHE A 178 23.51 -8.75 5.29
C PHE A 178 24.65 -7.81 5.69
N PRO A 179 24.95 -6.74 4.91
CA PRO A 179 26.11 -5.89 5.16
C PRO A 179 26.01 -5.19 6.53
N ARG A 180 27.14 -5.14 7.24
CA ARG A 180 27.28 -4.30 8.44
C ARG A 180 27.38 -2.83 8.04
N SER A 181 26.83 -1.95 8.89
CA SER A 181 27.01 -0.50 8.82
C SER A 181 28.46 -0.10 8.94
#